data_AF-A0A973N5G6-F1
#
_entry.id   AF-A0A973N5G6-F1
#
_cell.length_a   1.000
_cell.length_b   1.000
_cell.length_c   1.000
_cell.angle_alpha   90.00
_cell.angle_beta   90.00
_cell.angle_gamma   90.00
#
_symmetry.space_group_name_H-M   'P 1'
#
loop_
_entity.id
_entity.type
_entity.pdbx_description
1 polymer ?
#
loop_
_entity_poly.entity_id
_entity_poly.type
_entity_poly.pdbx_seq_one_letter_code
_entity_poly.pdbx_strand_id
1 'polypeptide(L)'
;MLHLIPQHEPEARPEAYAEAVSRLASVRHALRLVDGGFSEGPGDDLDDRLASVWDGAGEAKQRCFDRRSARLVGATAAGIEALLNQRHQGCEPNRAASDALVNQIRRELREVAGVVLG
;
A
#
# COMPACT_ATOMS: atom_id res chain seq x y z
N MET A 1 -41.75 -13.92 -21.74
CA MET A 1 -41.25 -13.15 -20.58
C MET A 1 -39.75 -13.34 -20.54
N LEU A 2 -38.97 -12.30 -20.86
CA LEU A 2 -37.51 -12.34 -20.83
C LEU A 2 -37.06 -12.11 -19.38
N HIS A 3 -36.47 -13.13 -18.77
CA HIS A 3 -35.76 -12.98 -17.51
C HIS A 3 -34.38 -12.37 -17.82
N LEU A 4 -34.28 -11.04 -17.76
CA LEU A 4 -32.99 -10.34 -17.71
C LEU A 4 -32.37 -10.62 -16.35
N ILE A 5 -31.48 -11.60 -16.28
CA ILE A 5 -30.51 -11.72 -15.20
C ILE A 5 -29.47 -10.63 -15.49
N PRO A 6 -29.31 -9.60 -14.62
CA PRO A 6 -28.22 -8.66 -14.78
C PRO A 6 -26.92 -9.44 -14.63
N GLN A 7 -26.20 -9.65 -15.74
CA GLN A 7 -24.80 -10.03 -15.66
C GLN A 7 -24.08 -8.80 -15.10
N HIS A 8 -23.73 -8.88 -13.81
CA HIS A 8 -22.86 -7.91 -13.18
C HIS A 8 -21.50 -8.09 -13.85
N GLU A 9 -21.24 -7.33 -14.92
CA GLU A 9 -19.88 -7.16 -15.39
C GLU A 9 -19.09 -6.50 -14.25
N PRO A 10 -17.98 -7.09 -13.79
CA PRO A 10 -17.15 -6.46 -12.79
C PRO A 10 -16.55 -5.20 -13.44
N GLU A 11 -17.18 -4.07 -13.18
CA GLU A 11 -16.68 -2.75 -13.54
C GLU A 11 -15.47 -2.48 -12.62
N ALA A 12 -14.32 -3.10 -12.94
CA ALA A 12 -13.03 -2.73 -12.39
C ALA A 12 -12.72 -1.31 -12.87
N ARG A 13 -13.28 -0.30 -12.20
CA ARG A 13 -13.11 1.09 -12.64
C ARG A 13 -11.62 1.43 -12.60
N PRO A 14 -11.04 1.93 -13.70
CA PRO A 14 -9.63 2.33 -13.76
C PRO A 14 -9.21 3.27 -12.63
N GLU A 15 -10.15 4.04 -12.10
CA GLU A 15 -9.97 4.96 -10.97
C GLU A 15 -9.57 4.24 -9.67
N ALA A 16 -10.17 3.08 -9.36
CA ALA A 16 -9.88 2.36 -8.12
C ALA A 16 -8.46 1.76 -8.11
N TYR A 17 -7.99 1.31 -9.27
CA TYR A 17 -6.61 0.87 -9.46
C TYR A 17 -5.62 2.02 -9.27
N ALA A 18 -5.84 3.13 -9.97
CA ALA A 18 -4.98 4.30 -9.93
C ALA A 18 -4.85 4.84 -8.50
N GLU A 19 -5.94 4.87 -7.75
CA GLU A 19 -5.94 5.32 -6.36
C GLU A 19 -5.15 4.36 -5.45
N ALA A 20 -5.37 3.05 -5.57
CA ALA A 20 -4.70 2.07 -4.73
C ALA A 20 -3.18 2.01 -5.00
N VAL A 21 -2.75 2.15 -6.25
CA VAL A 21 -1.32 2.26 -6.61
C VAL A 21 -0.72 3.56 -6.10
N SER A 22 -1.43 4.68 -6.25
CA SER A 22 -0.97 5.99 -5.75
C SER A 22 -0.77 5.99 -4.22
N ARG A 23 -1.66 5.30 -3.49
CA ARG A 23 -1.54 5.05 -2.05
C ARG A 23 -0.26 4.30 -1.69
N LEU A 24 0.07 3.23 -2.41
CA LEU A 24 1.31 2.47 -2.18
C LEU A 24 2.57 3.28 -2.53
N ALA A 25 2.53 4.04 -3.63
CA ALA A 25 3.62 4.94 -4.01
C ALA A 25 3.87 6.00 -2.92
N SER A 26 2.80 6.55 -2.34
CA SER A 26 2.86 7.51 -1.23
C SER A 26 3.48 6.90 0.04
N VAL A 27 3.08 5.68 0.41
CA VAL A 27 3.66 4.94 1.56
C VAL A 27 5.17 4.71 1.35
N ARG A 28 5.57 4.27 0.16
CA ARG A 28 6.99 4.09 -0.19
C ARG A 28 7.77 5.40 -0.13
N HIS A 29 7.21 6.48 -0.64
CA HIS A 29 7.83 7.79 -0.60
C HIS A 29 8.01 8.27 0.85
N ALA A 30 6.98 8.13 1.69
CA ALA A 30 7.04 8.49 3.09
C ALA A 30 8.10 7.67 3.85
N LEU A 31 8.23 6.38 3.56
CA LEU A 31 9.29 5.53 4.12
C LEU A 31 10.70 6.03 3.74
N ARG A 32 10.93 6.45 2.50
CA ARG A 32 12.25 6.99 2.08
C ARG A 32 12.65 8.23 2.87
N LEU A 33 11.68 9.08 3.22
CA LEU A 33 11.91 10.29 4.01
C LEU A 33 12.26 9.96 5.48
N VAL A 34 11.63 8.93 6.05
CA VAL A 34 11.85 8.52 7.45
C VAL A 34 13.17 7.76 7.61
N ASP A 35 13.53 6.92 6.64
CA ASP A 35 14.71 6.04 6.70
C ASP A 35 16.02 6.76 6.28
N GLY A 36 15.98 8.08 6.09
CA GLY A 36 17.17 8.90 5.79
C GLY A 36 17.90 8.53 4.49
N GLY A 37 17.21 7.88 3.54
CA GLY A 37 17.84 7.39 2.30
C GLY A 37 18.62 6.07 2.43
N PHE A 38 18.62 5.39 3.60
CA PHE A 38 19.38 4.15 3.80
C PHE A 38 18.83 2.91 3.07
N SER A 39 17.72 3.04 2.35
CA SER A 39 17.13 1.96 1.55
C SER A 39 17.14 2.31 0.07
N GLU A 40 18.35 2.37 -0.48
CA GLU A 40 18.58 2.12 -1.91
C GLU A 40 18.37 0.62 -2.17
N GLY A 41 17.11 0.24 -2.37
CA GLY A 41 16.78 -0.91 -3.21
C GLY A 41 16.33 -0.37 -4.57
N PRO A 42 16.66 -1.05 -5.69
CA PRO A 42 16.14 -0.67 -7.00
C PRO A 42 14.63 -0.50 -6.87
N GLY A 43 14.11 0.63 -7.37
CA GLY A 43 12.69 0.97 -7.30
C GLY A 43 11.89 -0.26 -7.65
N ASP A 44 11.22 -0.81 -6.64
CA ASP A 44 10.60 -2.12 -6.68
C ASP A 44 9.71 -2.17 -7.92
N ASP A 45 10.05 -3.06 -8.87
CA ASP A 45 9.31 -3.39 -10.10
C ASP A 45 7.88 -3.86 -9.78
N LEU A 46 7.51 -3.86 -8.50
CA LEU A 46 6.20 -4.06 -7.93
C LEU A 46 5.11 -3.28 -8.63
N ASP A 47 5.32 -2.00 -8.97
CA ASP A 47 4.29 -1.16 -9.59
C ASP A 47 4.00 -1.65 -11.02
N ASP A 48 5.06 -1.92 -11.79
CA ASP A 48 4.98 -2.46 -13.15
C ASP A 48 4.42 -3.89 -13.16
N ARG A 49 4.82 -4.72 -12.18
CA ARG A 49 4.28 -6.06 -11.98
C ARG A 49 2.80 -6.01 -11.60
N LEU A 50 2.39 -5.11 -10.71
CA LEU A 50 0.98 -4.90 -10.36
C LEU A 50 0.17 -4.49 -11.59
N ALA A 51 0.67 -3.56 -12.39
CA ALA A 51 0.04 -3.14 -13.64
C ALA A 51 -0.15 -4.32 -14.59
N SER A 52 0.88 -5.17 -14.73
CA SER A 52 0.85 -6.31 -15.65
C SER A 52 -0.18 -7.40 -15.30
N VAL A 53 -0.57 -7.52 -14.02
CA VAL A 53 -1.50 -8.55 -13.56
C VAL A 53 -2.88 -8.00 -13.18
N TRP A 54 -3.04 -6.67 -13.13
CA TRP A 54 -4.25 -6.04 -12.58
C TRP A 54 -5.51 -6.40 -13.34
N ASP A 55 -5.47 -6.31 -14.68
CA ASP A 55 -6.60 -6.63 -15.56
C ASP A 55 -6.97 -8.12 -15.52
N GLY A 56 -6.00 -8.98 -15.19
CA GLY A 56 -6.21 -10.41 -14.98
C GLY A 56 -6.66 -10.77 -13.55
N ALA A 57 -6.59 -9.84 -12.61
CA ALA A 57 -7.00 -10.08 -11.23
C ALA A 57 -8.53 -9.96 -11.12
N GLY A 58 -9.19 -11.03 -10.69
CA GLY A 58 -10.63 -11.00 -10.45
C GLY A 58 -11.05 -9.94 -9.43
N GLU A 59 -12.29 -9.46 -9.54
CA GLU A 59 -12.85 -8.37 -8.72
C GLU A 59 -12.65 -8.57 -7.21
N ALA A 60 -12.75 -9.82 -6.74
CA ALA A 60 -12.53 -10.16 -5.33
C ALA A 60 -11.08 -9.85 -4.87
N LYS A 61 -10.08 -10.10 -5.71
CA LYS A 61 -8.67 -9.79 -5.42
C LYS A 61 -8.45 -8.28 -5.45
N GLN A 62 -8.98 -7.59 -6.45
CA GLN A 62 -8.89 -6.13 -6.56
C GLN A 62 -9.53 -5.42 -5.35
N ARG A 63 -10.73 -5.85 -4.93
CA ARG A 63 -11.41 -5.30 -3.74
C ARG A 63 -10.67 -5.60 -2.44
N CYS A 64 -10.05 -6.77 -2.34
CA CYS A 64 -9.21 -7.12 -1.19
C CYS A 64 -7.94 -6.24 -1.15
N PHE A 65 -7.31 -6.05 -2.30
CA PHE A 65 -6.15 -5.18 -2.48
C PHE A 65 -6.48 -3.74 -2.09
N ASP A 66 -7.55 -3.17 -2.63
CA ASP A 66 -7.98 -1.80 -2.31
C ASP A 66 -8.18 -1.61 -0.79
N ARG A 67 -8.96 -2.49 -0.16
CA ARG A 67 -9.20 -2.43 1.30
C ARG A 67 -7.92 -2.53 2.12
N ARG A 68 -7.01 -3.43 1.74
CA ARG A 68 -5.74 -3.60 2.45
C ARG A 68 -4.80 -2.41 2.22
N SER A 69 -4.77 -1.85 1.01
CA SER A 69 -3.99 -0.65 0.68
C SER A 69 -4.44 0.55 1.53
N ALA A 70 -5.75 0.77 1.67
CA ALA A 70 -6.30 1.84 2.49
C ALA A 70 -5.92 1.68 3.97
N ARG A 71 -5.99 0.46 4.50
CA ARG A 71 -5.57 0.16 5.88
C ARG A 71 -4.08 0.42 6.10
N LEU A 72 -3.23 0.00 5.16
CA LEU A 72 -1.78 0.20 5.23
C LEU A 72 -1.41 1.68 5.25
N VAL A 73 -2.07 2.50 4.41
CA VAL A 73 -1.88 3.97 4.41
C VAL A 73 -2.23 4.55 5.78
N GLY A 74 -3.41 4.20 6.33
CA GLY A 74 -3.84 4.71 7.63
C GLY A 74 -2.88 4.33 8.76
N ALA A 75 -2.41 3.08 8.78
CA ALA A 75 -1.43 2.62 9.77
C ALA A 75 -0.07 3.32 9.62
N THR A 76 0.39 3.50 8.37
CA THR A 76 1.64 4.21 8.08
C THR A 76 1.59 5.66 8.52
N ALA A 77 0.51 6.37 8.19
CA ALA A 77 0.29 7.76 8.59
C ALA A 77 0.33 7.90 10.12
N ALA A 78 -0.42 7.08 10.84
CA ALA A 78 -0.43 7.08 12.31
C ALA A 78 0.96 6.78 12.92
N GLY A 79 1.71 5.85 12.33
CA GLY A 79 3.08 5.54 12.77
C GLY A 79 4.05 6.70 12.56
N ILE A 80 3.97 7.37 11.40
CA ILE A 80 4.80 8.55 11.10
C ILE A 80 4.43 9.72 12.03
N GLU A 81 3.14 9.97 12.22
CA GLU A 81 2.65 10.99 13.16
C GLU A 81 3.15 10.74 14.58
N ALA A 82 3.15 9.48 15.05
CA ALA A 82 3.68 9.13 16.35
C ALA A 82 5.19 9.44 16.47
N LEU A 83 5.98 9.13 15.44
CA LEU A 83 7.41 9.46 15.41
C LEU A 83 7.65 10.98 15.40
N LEU A 84 6.84 11.72 14.64
CA LEU A 84 6.93 13.18 14.58
C LEU A 84 6.50 13.83 15.91
N ASN A 85 5.49 13.30 16.58
CA ASN A 85 5.04 13.80 17.88
C ASN A 85 6.12 13.61 18.96
N GLN A 86 6.84 12.47 18.95
CA GLN A 86 7.99 12.27 19.85
C GLN A 86 9.07 13.33 19.63
N ARG A 87 9.40 13.62 18.36
CA ARG A 87 10.36 14.69 18.00
C ARG A 87 9.90 16.08 18.47
N HIS A 88 8.62 16.40 18.29
CA HIS A 88 8.05 17.68 18.77
C HIS A 88 8.12 17.82 20.29
N GLN A 89 8.06 16.71 21.04
CA GLN A 89 8.21 16.70 22.49
C GLN A 89 9.68 16.78 22.95
N GLY A 90 10.63 16.96 22.02
CA GLY A 90 12.06 16.98 22.31
C GLY A 90 12.64 15.61 22.62
N CYS A 91 11.86 14.54 22.41
CA CYS A 91 12.33 13.17 22.55
C CYS A 91 12.85 12.66 21.22
N GLU A 92 14.01 12.02 21.22
CA GLU A 92 14.47 11.30 20.04
C GLU A 92 13.70 9.98 19.94
N PRO A 93 13.04 9.70 18.79
CA PRO A 93 12.32 8.45 18.63
C PRO A 93 13.26 7.27 18.82
N ASN A 94 12.80 6.26 19.56
CA ASN A 94 13.60 5.06 19.78
C ASN A 94 13.94 4.43 18.42
N ARG A 95 15.24 4.30 18.12
CA ARG A 95 15.74 3.78 16.84
C ARG A 95 15.21 2.38 16.55
N ALA A 96 15.22 1.49 17.55
CA ALA A 96 14.70 0.12 17.39
C ALA A 96 13.19 0.11 17.11
N ALA A 97 12.42 1.04 17.70
CA ALA A 97 10.99 1.17 17.41
C ALA A 97 10.74 1.73 16.00
N SER A 98 11.56 2.67 15.55
CA SER A 98 11.51 3.22 14.19
C SER A 98 11.84 2.15 13.15
N ASP A 99 12.90 1.38 13.37
CA ASP A 99 13.30 0.27 12.50
C ASP A 99 12.22 -0.83 12.46
N ALA A 100 11.61 -1.14 13.61
CA ALA A 100 10.51 -2.09 13.69
C ALA A 100 9.28 -1.63 12.88
N LEU A 101 8.93 -0.34 12.97
CA LEU A 101 7.83 0.25 12.20
C LEU A 101 8.12 0.19 10.69
N VAL A 102 9.32 0.59 10.26
CA VAL A 102 9.73 0.54 8.85
C VAL A 102 9.67 -0.90 8.32
N ASN A 103 10.18 -1.86 9.08
CA ASN A 103 10.14 -3.28 8.70
C ASN A 103 8.72 -3.85 8.65
N GLN A 104 7.85 -3.42 9.55
CA GLN A 104 6.43 -3.78 9.51
C GLN A 104 5.76 -3.24 8.25
N ILE A 105 5.92 -1.95 7.93
CA ILE A 105 5.32 -1.33 6.75
C ILE A 105 5.82 -2.02 5.47
N ARG A 106 7.12 -2.36 5.38
CA ARG A 106 7.68 -3.12 4.25
C ARG A 106 7.09 -4.52 4.12
N ARG A 107 6.85 -5.21 5.24
CA ARG A 107 6.23 -6.55 5.23
C ARG A 107 4.78 -6.44 4.75
N GLU A 108 4.01 -5.53 5.32
CA GLU A 108 2.62 -5.32 4.95
C GLU A 108 2.47 -4.89 3.49
N LEU A 109 3.37 -4.04 2.98
CA LEU A 109 3.36 -3.64 1.57
C LEU A 109 3.53 -4.84 0.62
N ARG A 110 4.45 -5.77 0.94
CA ARG A 110 4.62 -7.02 0.19
C ARG A 110 3.40 -7.93 0.30
N GLU A 111 2.78 -8.00 1.47
CA GLU A 111 1.54 -8.78 1.69
C GLU A 111 0.35 -8.22 0.92
N VAL A 112 0.24 -6.89 0.81
CA VAL A 112 -0.81 -6.24 0.00
C VAL A 112 -0.59 -6.53 -1.48
N ALA A 113 0.63 -6.35 -1.99
CA ALA A 113 0.95 -6.66 -3.39
C ALA A 113 0.75 -8.15 -3.73
N GLY A 114 1.06 -9.05 -2.79
CA GLY A 114 0.86 -10.49 -2.94
C GLY A 114 -0.60 -10.92 -3.14
N VAL A 115 -1.59 -10.08 -2.81
CA VAL A 115 -3.02 -10.37 -3.08
C VAL A 115 -3.31 -10.48 -4.57
N VAL A 116 -2.62 -9.69 -5.38
CA VAL A 116 -2.83 -9.59 -6.82
C VAL A 116 -1.75 -10.37 -7.58
N LEU A 117 -0.52 -10.40 -7.05
CA LEU A 117 0.64 -11.07 -7.66
C LEU A 117 0.70 -12.59 -7.42
N GLY A 118 -0.11 -13.14 -6.50
CA GLY A 118 -0.22 -14.58 -6.21
C GLY A 118 -1.53 -15.17 -6.73
#